data_AF-A0A290QBR2-F1
#
_entry.id   AF-A0A290QBR2-F1
#
_cell.length_a   1.000
_cell.length_b   1.000
_cell.length_c   1.000
_cell.angle_alpha   90.00
_cell.angle_beta   90.00
_cell.angle_gamma   90.00
#
_symmetry.space_group_name_H-M   'P 1'
#
loop_
_entity.id
_entity.type
_entity.pdbx_description
1 polymer ?
#
loop_
_entity_poly.entity_id
_entity_poly.type
_entity_poly.pdbx_seq_one_letter_code
_entity_poly.pdbx_strand_id
1 'polypeptide(L)'
;MAPTFALQFLAVATHEAPDYSIADKSLAQHLAEKLRYFLVTPHPYEDGTTREPEALGGIGGWTHNAAAQSLLLARRTPQVWALLSSDEKQRADLLMQALAVAAHFSLDDDNNFYVLLDGASHYHRSWNPNHVAGYVGVIIAASLYFGPEPLDEFFETFDFDQFEKRLDAVNFQNIRRCWTYNPAIPKLLMEGGTIALGEKSVLARGVPTRGAGVRNRFTYDGIPLSQPWAMHRAEAVRLYSKAVRTQVTIHGKDTSRLLERKSKATVSPWEGQMGMCHEFETTDWDGLRTSAIYAYEGVMIDIGTASTLKILGEWKSAEGGDMIERRMGVGMADLRFKASEGYRGWSGGKENFIWWEKDLEPVGASYVFNLWESYFAPPPVPTQP
;
A
#
# COMPACT_ATOMS: atom_id res chain seq x y z
N MET A 1 2.60 -11.65 -5.18
CA MET A 1 1.81 -10.43 -5.41
C MET A 1 0.37 -10.75 -5.86
N ALA A 2 0.12 -11.50 -6.94
CA ALA A 2 -1.26 -11.76 -7.39
C ALA A 2 -2.24 -12.29 -6.31
N PRO A 3 -1.87 -13.25 -5.43
CA PRO A 3 -2.77 -13.71 -4.36
C PRO A 3 -3.17 -12.61 -3.36
N THR A 4 -2.28 -11.63 -3.14
CA THR A 4 -2.51 -10.49 -2.25
C THR A 4 -3.62 -9.60 -2.78
N PHE A 5 -3.61 -9.29 -4.08
CA PHE A 5 -4.65 -8.46 -4.71
C PHE A 5 -5.95 -9.23 -4.93
N ALA A 6 -5.87 -10.55 -5.15
CA ALA A 6 -7.05 -11.41 -5.16
C ALA A 6 -7.79 -11.39 -3.81
N LEU A 7 -7.07 -11.36 -2.68
CA LEU A 7 -7.65 -11.22 -1.34
C LEU A 7 -8.40 -9.89 -1.20
N GLN A 8 -7.82 -8.79 -1.65
CA GLN A 8 -8.46 -7.49 -1.60
C GLN A 8 -9.70 -7.40 -2.49
N PHE A 9 -9.61 -7.89 -3.73
CA PHE A 9 -10.75 -7.98 -4.65
C PHE A 9 -11.89 -8.81 -4.03
N LEU A 10 -11.56 -9.97 -3.44
CA LEU A 10 -12.53 -10.79 -2.72
C LEU A 10 -13.16 -10.02 -1.57
N ALA A 11 -12.37 -9.32 -0.75
CA ALA A 11 -12.89 -8.57 0.40
C ALA A 11 -13.90 -7.49 0.00
N VAL A 12 -13.62 -6.79 -1.11
CA VAL A 12 -14.52 -5.77 -1.66
C VAL A 12 -15.81 -6.42 -2.18
N ALA A 13 -15.70 -7.45 -3.03
CA ALA A 13 -16.87 -8.16 -3.55
C ALA A 13 -17.73 -8.79 -2.42
N THR A 14 -17.09 -9.34 -1.39
CA THR A 14 -17.76 -9.90 -0.21
C THR A 14 -18.50 -8.83 0.59
N HIS A 15 -18.00 -7.60 0.66
CA HIS A 15 -18.71 -6.53 1.40
C HIS A 15 -20.03 -6.15 0.71
N GLU A 16 -20.06 -6.12 -0.63
CA GLU A 16 -21.26 -5.80 -1.40
C GLU A 16 -22.27 -6.95 -1.45
N ALA A 17 -21.77 -8.18 -1.62
CA ALA A 17 -22.60 -9.35 -1.87
C ALA A 17 -22.16 -10.55 -1.01
N PRO A 18 -22.20 -10.45 0.33
CA PRO A 18 -21.64 -11.47 1.23
C PRO A 18 -22.27 -12.85 1.06
N ASP A 19 -23.54 -12.90 0.65
CA ASP A 19 -24.34 -14.12 0.49
C ASP A 19 -24.27 -14.72 -0.93
N TYR A 20 -23.61 -14.04 -1.88
CA TYR A 20 -23.41 -14.57 -3.23
C TYR A 20 -22.57 -15.84 -3.18
N SER A 21 -23.03 -16.91 -3.84
CA SER A 21 -22.42 -18.24 -3.75
C SER A 21 -21.59 -18.58 -4.98
N ILE A 22 -20.37 -19.08 -4.77
CA ILE A 22 -19.48 -19.64 -5.79
C ILE A 22 -18.93 -20.97 -5.26
N ALA A 23 -19.08 -22.04 -6.03
CA ALA A 23 -18.63 -23.39 -5.67
C ALA A 23 -19.13 -23.82 -4.26
N ASP A 24 -20.45 -23.69 -4.06
CA ASP A 24 -21.18 -24.10 -2.85
C ASP A 24 -20.78 -23.38 -1.55
N LYS A 25 -20.04 -22.26 -1.64
CA LYS A 25 -19.73 -21.38 -0.52
C LYS A 25 -20.09 -19.94 -0.83
N SER A 26 -20.57 -19.21 0.16
CA SER A 26 -20.78 -17.77 0.04
C SER A 26 -19.45 -17.01 -0.04
N LEU A 27 -19.46 -15.81 -0.61
CA LEU A 27 -18.30 -14.91 -0.60
C LEU A 27 -17.84 -14.61 0.83
N ALA A 28 -18.76 -14.56 1.81
CA ALA A 28 -18.40 -14.41 3.22
C ALA A 28 -17.59 -15.60 3.75
N GLN A 29 -17.96 -16.83 3.39
CA GLN A 29 -17.21 -18.03 3.75
C GLN A 29 -15.81 -18.05 3.11
N HIS A 30 -15.72 -17.73 1.82
CA HIS A 30 -14.43 -17.63 1.13
C HIS A 30 -13.50 -16.61 1.78
N LEU A 31 -14.01 -15.41 2.11
CA LEU A 31 -13.19 -14.39 2.76
C LEU A 31 -12.75 -14.84 4.16
N ALA A 32 -13.66 -15.38 4.98
CA ALA A 32 -13.32 -15.87 6.32
C ALA A 32 -12.22 -16.95 6.27
N GLU A 33 -12.27 -17.88 5.31
CA GLU A 33 -11.22 -18.89 5.09
C GLU A 33 -9.88 -18.27 4.69
N LYS A 34 -9.89 -17.23 3.84
CA LYS A 34 -8.66 -16.53 3.45
C LYS A 34 -8.06 -15.72 4.59
N LEU A 35 -8.87 -15.12 5.46
CA LEU A 35 -8.36 -14.43 6.65
C LEU A 35 -7.68 -15.41 7.61
N ARG A 36 -8.31 -16.56 7.88
CA ARG A 36 -7.73 -17.63 8.71
C ARG A 36 -6.35 -18.06 8.24
N TYR A 37 -6.10 -18.05 6.93
CA TYR A 37 -4.81 -18.44 6.38
C TYR A 37 -3.65 -17.64 6.98
N PHE A 38 -3.79 -16.32 7.19
CA PHE A 38 -2.73 -15.50 7.77
C PHE A 38 -2.96 -15.14 9.25
N LEU A 39 -4.17 -15.32 9.79
CA LEU A 39 -4.45 -15.13 11.22
C LEU A 39 -4.06 -16.35 12.07
N VAL A 40 -4.10 -17.56 11.50
CA VAL A 40 -3.91 -18.80 12.23
C VAL A 40 -2.78 -19.62 11.60
N THR A 41 -1.63 -19.57 12.26
CA THR A 41 -0.49 -20.44 11.97
C THR A 41 -0.19 -21.28 13.23
N PRO A 42 -0.71 -22.53 13.32
CA PRO A 42 -0.62 -23.31 14.55
C PRO A 42 0.82 -23.58 15.01
N HIS A 43 1.72 -23.79 14.04
CA HIS A 43 3.13 -23.99 14.27
C HIS A 43 3.92 -23.19 13.22
N PRO A 44 5.05 -22.56 13.60
CA PRO A 44 5.96 -21.96 12.63
C PRO A 44 6.43 -22.99 11.58
N TYR A 45 6.80 -22.50 10.41
CA TYR A 45 7.50 -23.30 9.39
C TYR A 45 8.90 -23.67 9.87
N GLU A 46 9.59 -24.54 9.11
CA GLU A 46 10.95 -25.02 9.46
C GLU A 46 11.96 -23.90 9.65
N ASP A 47 11.81 -22.80 8.92
CA ASP A 47 12.64 -21.59 9.01
C ASP A 47 12.19 -20.62 10.13
N GLY A 48 11.22 -21.04 10.94
CA GLY A 48 10.64 -20.27 12.03
C GLY A 48 9.71 -19.13 11.58
N THR A 49 9.32 -19.08 10.31
CA THR A 49 8.36 -18.06 9.81
C THR A 49 6.92 -18.49 10.04
N THR A 50 6.01 -17.53 9.98
CA THR A 50 4.56 -17.73 10.04
C THR A 50 3.90 -17.01 8.85
N ARG A 51 2.56 -16.89 8.81
CA ARG A 51 1.84 -16.39 7.61
C ARG A 51 1.32 -14.97 7.71
N GLU A 52 1.33 -14.37 8.90
CA GLU A 52 0.94 -12.99 9.07
C GLU A 52 1.95 -12.02 8.43
N PRO A 53 1.51 -10.85 7.95
CA PRO A 53 2.38 -9.75 7.57
C PRO A 53 3.38 -9.41 8.67
N GLU A 54 4.65 -9.16 8.32
CA GLU A 54 5.69 -8.83 9.28
C GLU A 54 5.56 -7.44 9.93
N ALA A 55 4.61 -6.62 9.43
CA ALA A 55 4.37 -5.27 9.91
C ALA A 55 5.65 -4.40 9.96
N LEU A 56 6.42 -4.39 8.88
CA LEU A 56 7.71 -3.69 8.78
C LEU A 56 7.61 -2.15 8.79
N GLY A 57 6.56 -1.58 8.21
CA GLY A 57 6.47 -0.16 7.86
C GLY A 57 6.87 0.11 6.39
N GLY A 58 6.62 1.33 5.91
CA GLY A 58 7.06 1.82 4.59
C GLY A 58 6.83 0.87 3.41
N ILE A 59 7.91 0.33 2.83
CA ILE A 59 7.84 -0.50 1.61
C ILE A 59 7.05 -1.81 1.80
N GLY A 60 6.94 -2.32 3.03
CA GLY A 60 6.07 -3.48 3.33
C GLY A 60 4.59 -3.22 2.98
N GLY A 61 4.19 -1.96 2.85
CA GLY A 61 2.85 -1.53 2.47
C GLY A 61 2.37 -2.10 1.12
N TRP A 62 3.28 -2.57 0.25
CA TRP A 62 2.96 -3.20 -1.02
C TRP A 62 2.06 -4.42 -0.87
N THR A 63 2.22 -5.17 0.23
CA THR A 63 1.42 -6.36 0.53
C THR A 63 0.58 -6.17 1.79
N HIS A 64 1.06 -5.39 2.76
CA HIS A 64 0.38 -5.20 4.04
C HIS A 64 -0.92 -4.42 3.92
N ASN A 65 -0.99 -3.46 2.97
CA ASN A 65 -2.21 -2.68 2.76
C ASN A 65 -3.39 -3.57 2.40
N ALA A 66 -3.23 -4.53 1.48
CA ALA A 66 -4.30 -5.45 1.11
C ALA A 66 -4.82 -6.24 2.32
N ALA A 67 -3.94 -6.72 3.20
CA ALA A 67 -4.35 -7.40 4.44
C ALA A 67 -5.14 -6.46 5.37
N ALA A 68 -4.68 -5.23 5.56
CA ALA A 68 -5.37 -4.23 6.38
C ALA A 68 -6.77 -3.90 5.82
N GLN A 69 -6.87 -3.58 4.53
CA GLN A 69 -8.15 -3.29 3.88
C GLN A 69 -9.11 -4.49 3.99
N SER A 70 -8.63 -5.71 3.78
CA SER A 70 -9.45 -6.92 3.91
C SER A 70 -9.96 -7.16 5.34
N LEU A 71 -9.14 -6.90 6.37
CA LEU A 71 -9.57 -6.99 7.77
C LEU A 71 -10.64 -5.93 8.10
N LEU A 72 -10.48 -4.70 7.61
CA LEU A 72 -11.49 -3.64 7.75
C LEU A 72 -12.82 -4.04 7.11
N LEU A 73 -12.80 -4.45 5.85
CA LEU A 73 -14.02 -4.84 5.14
C LEU A 73 -14.67 -6.06 5.81
N ALA A 74 -13.88 -7.02 6.29
CA ALA A 74 -14.40 -8.17 7.03
C ALA A 74 -15.10 -7.76 8.34
N ARG A 75 -14.52 -6.85 9.13
CA ARG A 75 -15.14 -6.32 10.35
C ARG A 75 -16.41 -5.52 10.06
N ARG A 76 -16.48 -4.85 8.91
CA ARG A 76 -17.65 -4.10 8.44
C ARG A 76 -18.69 -4.97 7.73
N THR A 77 -18.45 -6.28 7.59
CA THR A 77 -19.36 -7.23 6.95
C THR A 77 -19.84 -8.26 7.98
N PRO A 78 -21.04 -8.10 8.58
CA PRO A 78 -21.51 -8.97 9.66
C PRO A 78 -21.46 -10.47 9.35
N GLN A 79 -21.77 -10.85 8.12
CA GLN A 79 -21.74 -12.24 7.65
C GLN A 79 -20.33 -12.85 7.72
N VAL A 80 -19.29 -12.08 7.39
CA VAL A 80 -17.90 -12.52 7.52
C VAL A 80 -17.50 -12.56 8.98
N TRP A 81 -17.76 -11.46 9.71
CA TRP A 81 -17.34 -11.35 11.10
C TRP A 81 -18.00 -12.39 12.00
N ALA A 82 -19.26 -12.75 11.75
CA ALA A 82 -19.96 -13.81 12.47
C ALA A 82 -19.34 -15.20 12.25
N LEU A 83 -18.71 -15.43 11.11
CA LEU A 83 -18.02 -16.70 10.81
C LEU A 83 -16.69 -16.84 11.55
N LEU A 84 -16.09 -15.76 12.03
CA LEU A 84 -14.83 -15.81 12.78
C LEU A 84 -15.05 -16.12 14.26
N SER A 85 -14.19 -16.99 14.82
CA SER A 85 -14.17 -17.30 16.25
C SER A 85 -13.72 -16.09 17.09
N SER A 86 -13.91 -16.15 18.42
CA SER A 86 -13.41 -15.10 19.31
C SER A 86 -11.88 -14.95 19.23
N ASP A 87 -11.16 -16.07 19.13
CA ASP A 87 -9.70 -16.09 19.00
C ASP A 87 -9.27 -15.48 17.64
N GLU A 88 -9.95 -15.83 16.55
CA GLU A 88 -9.68 -15.26 15.22
C GLU A 88 -9.91 -13.74 15.17
N LYS A 89 -10.95 -13.25 15.87
CA LYS A 89 -11.21 -11.81 15.99
C LYS A 89 -10.13 -11.10 16.80
N GLN A 90 -9.66 -11.69 17.90
CA GLN A 90 -8.57 -11.13 18.70
C GLN A 90 -7.25 -11.09 17.92
N ARG A 91 -6.97 -12.11 17.10
CA ARG A 91 -5.83 -12.14 16.18
C ARG A 91 -5.93 -11.07 15.10
N ALA A 92 -7.12 -10.86 14.55
CA ALA A 92 -7.39 -9.78 13.58
C ALA A 92 -7.14 -8.40 14.20
N ASP A 93 -7.64 -8.16 15.42
CA ASP A 93 -7.40 -6.92 16.17
C ASP A 93 -5.90 -6.73 16.44
N LEU A 94 -5.20 -7.76 16.90
CA LEU A 94 -3.76 -7.69 17.19
C LEU A 94 -2.93 -7.43 15.93
N LEU A 95 -3.27 -8.07 14.80
CA LEU A 95 -2.59 -7.82 13.53
C LEU A 95 -2.83 -6.38 13.04
N MET A 96 -4.07 -5.88 13.11
CA MET A 96 -4.35 -4.50 12.74
C MET A 96 -3.62 -3.50 13.64
N GLN A 97 -3.53 -3.76 14.95
CA GLN A 97 -2.73 -2.96 15.89
C GLN A 97 -1.25 -2.96 15.49
N ALA A 98 -0.68 -4.12 15.14
CA ALA A 98 0.74 -4.20 14.75
C ALA A 98 1.01 -3.42 13.47
N LEU A 99 0.13 -3.57 12.46
CA LEU A 99 0.19 -2.80 11.23
C LEU A 99 0.08 -1.29 11.49
N ALA A 100 -0.79 -0.86 12.42
CA ALA A 100 -0.95 0.54 12.79
C ALA A 100 0.29 1.12 13.50
N VAL A 101 0.93 0.37 14.41
CA VAL A 101 2.19 0.78 15.06
C VAL A 101 3.31 0.95 14.02
N ALA A 102 3.38 0.05 13.05
CA ALA A 102 4.33 0.16 11.95
C ALA A 102 4.07 1.37 11.04
N ALA A 103 2.80 1.69 10.81
CA ALA A 103 2.41 2.91 10.11
C ALA A 103 2.84 4.15 10.92
N HIS A 104 2.53 4.17 12.22
CA HIS A 104 2.88 5.27 13.12
C HIS A 104 4.39 5.54 13.12
N PHE A 105 5.19 4.51 13.41
CA PHE A 105 6.64 4.63 13.45
C PHE A 105 7.24 5.20 12.15
N SER A 106 6.69 4.80 11.01
CA SER A 106 7.22 5.20 9.69
C SER A 106 6.67 6.54 9.18
N LEU A 107 5.44 6.90 9.51
CA LEU A 107 4.74 8.04 8.89
C LEU A 107 4.58 9.25 9.79
N ASP A 108 4.54 9.06 11.12
CA ASP A 108 4.18 10.13 12.03
C ASP A 108 5.10 11.35 11.89
N ASP A 109 4.52 12.54 11.99
CA ASP A 109 5.25 13.79 11.80
C ASP A 109 6.38 13.98 12.81
N ASP A 110 6.20 13.49 14.04
CA ASP A 110 7.21 13.54 15.10
C ASP A 110 8.34 12.51 14.89
N ASN A 111 8.22 11.61 13.91
CA ASN A 111 9.20 10.57 13.60
C ASN A 111 9.98 10.86 12.32
N ASN A 112 11.24 11.27 12.42
CA ASN A 112 12.14 11.44 11.27
C ASN A 112 13.18 10.30 11.20
N PHE A 113 12.69 9.06 11.24
CA PHE A 113 13.54 7.87 11.10
C PHE A 113 13.82 7.57 9.64
N TYR A 114 15.06 7.19 9.34
CA TYR A 114 15.48 6.75 8.00
C TYR A 114 15.50 5.22 7.86
N VAL A 115 14.76 4.55 8.73
CA VAL A 115 14.78 3.09 8.92
C VAL A 115 13.39 2.57 9.24
N LEU A 116 13.13 1.32 8.92
CA LEU A 116 11.90 0.59 9.26
C LEU A 116 12.03 -0.16 10.59
N LEU A 117 10.99 -0.90 10.98
CA LEU A 117 10.94 -1.60 12.27
C LEU A 117 11.88 -2.80 12.39
N ASP A 118 12.50 -3.24 11.30
CA ASP A 118 13.65 -4.15 11.37
C ASP A 118 14.92 -3.43 11.85
N GLY A 119 14.94 -2.09 11.90
CA GLY A 119 16.13 -1.32 12.24
C GLY A 119 17.27 -1.47 11.23
N ALA A 120 16.98 -1.93 10.00
CA ALA A 120 17.97 -2.17 8.95
C ALA A 120 17.53 -1.63 7.58
N SER A 121 16.28 -1.84 7.20
CA SER A 121 15.76 -1.43 5.89
C SER A 121 15.60 0.08 5.82
N HIS A 122 16.14 0.70 4.76
CA HIS A 122 16.06 2.14 4.59
C HIS A 122 14.67 2.58 4.12
N TYR A 123 14.22 3.69 4.68
CA TYR A 123 12.94 4.29 4.35
C TYR A 123 12.91 5.76 4.75
N HIS A 124 12.06 6.57 4.14
CA HIS A 124 11.66 7.87 4.71
C HIS A 124 10.28 8.27 4.16
N ARG A 125 9.45 8.93 4.97
CA ARG A 125 8.08 9.31 4.58
C ARG A 125 7.99 10.30 3.42
N SER A 126 9.05 11.07 3.16
CA SER A 126 9.10 12.00 2.03
C SER A 126 9.53 11.34 0.72
N TRP A 127 9.88 10.06 0.73
CA TRP A 127 10.26 9.33 -0.48
C TRP A 127 9.08 9.17 -1.42
N ASN A 128 9.37 8.63 -2.60
CA ASN A 128 8.40 8.41 -3.66
C ASN A 128 7.10 7.76 -3.12
N PRO A 129 5.92 8.22 -3.58
CA PRO A 129 4.62 7.74 -3.09
C PRO A 129 4.48 6.22 -3.08
N ASN A 130 5.14 5.48 -3.99
CA ASN A 130 5.13 4.01 -3.99
C ASN A 130 5.69 3.38 -2.71
N HIS A 131 6.59 4.07 -1.99
CA HIS A 131 7.14 3.57 -0.73
C HIS A 131 6.27 3.93 0.47
N VAL A 132 5.37 4.89 0.32
CA VAL A 132 4.67 5.58 1.44
C VAL A 132 3.19 5.24 1.44
N ALA A 133 2.54 5.28 0.28
CA ALA A 133 1.10 5.14 0.10
C ALA A 133 0.53 3.84 0.72
N GLY A 134 1.32 2.76 0.75
CA GLY A 134 0.86 1.49 1.32
C GLY A 134 0.58 1.59 2.80
N TYR A 135 1.48 2.20 3.57
CA TYR A 135 1.25 2.38 5.00
C TYR A 135 0.33 3.55 5.33
N VAL A 136 0.19 4.54 4.43
CA VAL A 136 -0.90 5.51 4.53
C VAL A 136 -2.26 4.80 4.40
N GLY A 137 -2.39 3.87 3.45
CA GLY A 137 -3.57 3.00 3.34
C GLY A 137 -3.82 2.16 4.59
N VAL A 138 -2.76 1.61 5.19
CA VAL A 138 -2.84 0.84 6.44
C VAL A 138 -3.37 1.70 7.59
N ILE A 139 -2.82 2.90 7.82
CA ILE A 139 -3.28 3.73 8.96
C ILE A 139 -4.70 4.24 8.75
N ILE A 140 -5.10 4.52 7.50
CA ILE A 140 -6.50 4.79 7.13
C ILE A 140 -7.38 3.60 7.50
N ALA A 141 -6.98 2.38 7.13
CA ALA A 141 -7.74 1.19 7.44
C ALA A 141 -7.88 0.98 8.95
N ALA A 142 -6.78 1.15 9.70
CA ALA A 142 -6.76 1.03 11.15
C ALA A 142 -7.67 2.08 11.83
N SER A 143 -7.62 3.34 11.39
CA SER A 143 -8.49 4.41 11.89
C SER A 143 -9.97 4.07 11.66
N LEU A 144 -10.33 3.58 10.48
CA LEU A 144 -11.71 3.14 10.18
C LEU A 144 -12.11 1.84 10.88
N TYR A 145 -11.14 1.02 11.29
CA TYR A 145 -11.36 -0.27 11.96
C TYR A 145 -11.64 -0.10 13.47
N PHE A 146 -10.83 0.71 14.15
CA PHE A 146 -10.92 0.96 15.60
C PHE A 146 -11.70 2.23 15.95
N GLY A 147 -11.72 3.21 15.04
CA GLY A 147 -12.04 4.60 15.33
C GLY A 147 -10.77 5.40 15.63
N PRO A 148 -10.74 6.71 15.33
CA PRO A 148 -9.55 7.53 15.49
C PRO A 148 -9.13 7.71 16.96
N GLU A 149 -10.06 8.05 17.86
CA GLU A 149 -9.73 8.24 19.28
C GLU A 149 -9.25 6.95 19.96
N PRO A 150 -9.94 5.79 19.85
CA PRO A 150 -9.43 4.55 20.44
C PRO A 150 -8.06 4.12 19.88
N LEU A 151 -7.76 4.49 18.63
CA LEU A 151 -6.46 4.18 18.03
C LEU A 151 -5.35 5.09 18.58
N ASP A 152 -5.61 6.40 18.73
CA ASP A 152 -4.69 7.32 19.41
C ASP A 152 -4.47 6.91 20.88
N GLU A 153 -5.53 6.55 21.63
CA GLU A 153 -5.41 6.06 23.01
C GLU A 153 -4.54 4.79 23.10
N PHE A 154 -4.68 3.88 22.12
CA PHE A 154 -3.83 2.70 22.02
C PHE A 154 -2.35 3.07 21.81
N PHE A 155 -2.07 4.07 20.96
CA PHE A 155 -0.70 4.54 20.71
C PHE A 155 -0.08 5.17 21.96
N GLU A 156 -0.78 6.12 22.60
CA GLU A 156 -0.31 6.81 23.81
C GLU A 156 0.02 5.84 24.96
N THR A 157 -0.68 4.70 25.03
CA THR A 157 -0.51 3.67 26.06
C THR A 157 0.29 2.44 25.59
N PHE A 158 0.79 2.44 24.35
CA PHE A 158 1.44 1.28 23.73
C PHE A 158 2.61 0.77 24.57
N ASP A 159 2.65 -0.52 24.90
CA ASP A 159 3.74 -1.14 25.68
C ASP A 159 4.32 -2.32 24.91
N PHE A 160 5.60 -2.22 24.53
CA PHE A 160 6.23 -3.20 23.65
C PHE A 160 6.27 -4.59 24.29
N ASP A 161 6.66 -4.71 25.56
CA ASP A 161 6.82 -6.00 26.23
C ASP A 161 5.48 -6.73 26.38
N GLN A 162 4.41 -6.00 26.70
CA GLN A 162 3.06 -6.56 26.73
C GLN A 162 2.57 -6.93 25.33
N PHE A 163 2.85 -6.10 24.33
CA PHE A 163 2.45 -6.36 22.95
C PHE A 163 3.17 -7.58 22.38
N GLU A 164 4.48 -7.72 22.61
CA GLU A 164 5.27 -8.86 22.17
C GLU A 164 4.77 -10.18 22.77
N LYS A 165 4.41 -10.20 24.06
CA LYS A 165 3.79 -11.37 24.71
C LYS A 165 2.48 -11.77 24.05
N ARG A 166 1.66 -10.79 23.63
CA ARG A 166 0.41 -11.06 22.89
C ARG A 166 0.71 -11.66 21.52
N LEU A 167 1.72 -11.15 20.80
CA LEU A 167 2.16 -11.71 19.52
C LEU A 167 2.66 -13.15 19.67
N ASP A 168 3.45 -13.43 20.70
CA ASP A 168 3.98 -14.76 20.98
C ASP A 168 2.85 -15.75 21.30
N ALA A 169 1.89 -15.35 22.13
CA ALA A 169 0.74 -16.18 22.52
C ALA A 169 -0.12 -16.63 21.32
N VAL A 170 -0.14 -15.85 20.23
CA VAL A 170 -0.86 -16.20 19.00
C VAL A 170 0.05 -16.71 17.88
N ASN A 171 1.34 -16.88 18.14
CA ASN A 171 2.34 -17.33 17.17
C ASN A 171 2.49 -16.40 15.94
N PHE A 172 2.50 -15.08 16.16
CA PHE A 172 2.85 -14.10 15.13
C PHE A 172 4.37 -13.85 15.10
N GLN A 173 5.12 -14.83 14.57
CA GLN A 173 6.58 -14.82 14.60
C GLN A 173 7.22 -13.89 13.57
N ASN A 174 6.58 -13.60 12.43
CA ASN A 174 7.13 -12.67 11.44
C ASN A 174 7.23 -11.26 12.02
N ILE A 175 6.17 -10.80 12.70
CA ILE A 175 6.16 -9.49 13.37
C ILE A 175 7.23 -9.44 14.46
N ARG A 176 7.26 -10.46 15.34
CA ARG A 176 8.24 -10.52 16.42
C ARG A 176 9.67 -10.49 15.91
N ARG A 177 9.98 -11.34 14.92
CA ARG A 177 11.33 -11.40 14.33
C ARG A 177 11.72 -10.10 13.66
N CYS A 178 10.79 -9.42 12.99
CA CYS A 178 11.03 -8.10 12.42
C CYS A 178 11.38 -7.09 13.53
N TRP A 179 10.50 -6.93 14.51
CA TRP A 179 10.60 -5.86 15.51
C TRP A 179 11.68 -6.09 16.57
N THR A 180 12.18 -7.32 16.69
CA THR A 180 13.29 -7.69 17.59
C THR A 180 14.60 -7.93 16.86
N TYR A 181 14.66 -7.79 15.52
CA TYR A 181 15.88 -7.97 14.75
C TYR A 181 16.99 -7.02 15.23
N ASN A 182 16.65 -5.75 15.40
CA ASN A 182 17.53 -4.75 16.00
C ASN A 182 17.08 -4.45 17.44
N PRO A 183 17.90 -4.71 18.47
CA PRO A 183 17.52 -4.58 19.87
C PRO A 183 17.25 -3.12 20.31
N ALA A 184 17.56 -2.13 19.47
CA ALA A 184 17.21 -0.74 19.74
C ALA A 184 15.73 -0.43 19.46
N ILE A 185 15.06 -1.19 18.60
CA ILE A 185 13.68 -0.92 18.13
C ILE A 185 12.65 -0.89 19.26
N PRO A 186 12.62 -1.85 20.21
CA PRO A 186 11.66 -1.82 21.32
C PRO A 186 11.68 -0.50 22.10
N LYS A 187 12.89 -0.02 22.41
CA LYS A 187 13.07 1.25 23.12
C LYS A 187 12.67 2.44 22.25
N LEU A 188 13.09 2.47 20.98
CA LEU A 188 12.75 3.55 20.05
C LEU A 188 11.24 3.69 19.83
N LEU A 189 10.52 2.57 19.76
CA LEU A 189 9.06 2.55 19.66
C LEU A 189 8.41 3.25 20.86
N MET A 190 8.87 2.96 22.08
CA MET A 190 8.22 3.48 23.29
C MET A 190 8.69 4.88 23.69
N GLU A 191 9.97 5.17 23.55
CA GLU A 191 10.61 6.36 24.11
C GLU A 191 11.12 7.34 23.04
N GLY A 192 11.06 6.95 21.77
CA GLY A 192 11.75 7.66 20.70
C GLY A 192 13.26 7.64 20.88
N GLY A 193 13.92 8.68 20.37
CA GLY A 193 15.36 8.86 20.47
C GLY A 193 16.04 8.88 19.11
N THR A 194 17.28 8.39 19.05
CA THR A 194 18.11 8.41 17.84
C THR A 194 18.62 7.00 17.57
N ILE A 195 18.66 6.62 16.29
CA ILE A 195 19.26 5.36 15.83
C ILE A 195 20.26 5.68 14.74
N ALA A 196 21.46 5.11 14.78
CA ALA A 196 22.42 5.28 13.70
C ALA A 196 22.15 4.25 12.59
N LEU A 197 22.19 4.69 11.33
CA LEU A 197 22.20 3.76 10.21
C LEU A 197 23.59 3.12 10.06
N GLY A 198 23.64 1.87 9.60
CA GLY A 198 24.90 1.18 9.32
C GLY A 198 25.76 1.93 8.29
N GLU A 199 27.08 1.75 8.36
CA GLU A 199 28.09 2.52 7.58
C GLU A 199 27.90 2.48 6.05
N LYS A 200 27.16 1.50 5.53
CA LYS A 200 26.84 1.34 4.10
C LYS A 200 25.70 2.26 3.61
N SER A 201 25.03 2.99 4.51
CA SER A 201 23.95 3.91 4.13
C SER A 201 24.52 5.22 3.60
N VAL A 202 24.67 5.33 2.27
CA VAL A 202 25.16 6.57 1.61
C VAL A 202 24.11 7.70 1.72
N LEU A 203 22.82 7.35 1.78
CA LEU A 203 21.70 8.30 1.71
C LEU A 203 21.45 9.08 3.01
N ALA A 204 21.89 8.52 4.14
CA ALA A 204 21.67 9.15 5.44
C ALA A 204 22.93 9.11 6.32
N ARG A 205 24.11 8.98 5.72
CA ARG A 205 25.39 9.17 6.40
C ARG A 205 25.45 10.60 6.95
N GLY A 206 25.37 10.72 8.27
CA GLY A 206 25.35 12.02 8.96
C GLY A 206 23.97 12.70 9.02
N VAL A 207 22.90 12.07 8.51
CA VAL A 207 21.53 12.58 8.69
C VAL A 207 21.02 12.17 10.07
N PRO A 208 20.56 13.11 10.91
CA PRO A 208 19.97 12.79 12.20
C PRO A 208 18.68 11.99 12.02
N THR A 209 18.75 10.69 12.23
CA THR A 209 17.59 9.79 12.26
C THR A 209 17.09 9.68 13.70
N ARG A 210 16.00 10.39 13.96
CA ARG A 210 15.44 10.59 15.30
C ARG A 210 13.93 10.77 15.24
N GLY A 211 13.25 10.45 16.33
CA GLY A 211 11.80 10.59 16.42
C GLY A 211 11.29 10.45 17.85
N ALA A 212 9.99 10.66 18.03
CA ALA A 212 9.29 10.52 19.31
C ALA A 212 8.90 9.07 19.65
N GLY A 213 8.98 8.14 18.68
CA GLY A 213 8.40 6.80 18.83
C GLY A 213 6.90 6.84 18.54
N VAL A 214 6.14 5.92 19.13
CA VAL A 214 4.69 5.78 18.85
C VAL A 214 3.80 6.16 20.04
N ARG A 215 4.37 6.56 21.18
CA ARG A 215 3.61 6.99 22.38
C ARG A 215 3.15 8.44 22.31
N ASN A 216 2.52 8.81 21.21
CA ASN A 216 1.89 10.11 20.98
C ASN A 216 0.65 9.91 20.09
N ARG A 217 -0.08 11.00 19.83
CA ARG A 217 -1.16 11.00 18.84
C ARG A 217 -0.58 11.03 17.44
N PHE A 218 -1.20 10.29 16.52
CA PHE A 218 -0.71 10.19 15.15
C PHE A 218 -1.10 11.39 14.29
N THR A 219 -0.13 11.92 13.54
CA THR A 219 -0.35 12.91 12.48
C THR A 219 0.51 12.62 11.26
N TYR A 220 -0.05 12.81 10.07
CA TYR A 220 0.67 12.67 8.79
C TYR A 220 0.51 13.95 7.97
N ASP A 221 1.59 14.71 7.79
CA ASP A 221 1.56 16.05 7.17
C ASP A 221 0.51 16.98 7.82
N GLY A 222 0.41 16.90 9.15
CA GLY A 222 -0.57 17.63 9.98
C GLY A 222 -2.00 17.08 9.89
N ILE A 223 -2.23 15.97 9.19
CA ILE A 223 -3.54 15.35 9.04
C ILE A 223 -3.74 14.31 10.16
N PRO A 224 -4.75 14.47 11.04
CA PRO A 224 -5.01 13.54 12.14
C PRO A 224 -5.80 12.31 11.67
N LEU A 225 -5.80 11.24 12.48
CA LEU A 225 -6.53 9.99 12.20
C LEU A 225 -8.01 10.16 11.89
N SER A 226 -8.64 11.23 12.37
CA SER A 226 -10.05 11.56 12.12
C SER A 226 -10.34 12.02 10.69
N GLN A 227 -9.31 12.18 9.84
CA GLN A 227 -9.44 12.63 8.45
C GLN A 227 -8.86 11.62 7.44
N PRO A 228 -9.36 10.37 7.39
CA PRO A 228 -8.83 9.33 6.51
C PRO A 228 -8.90 9.72 5.02
N TRP A 229 -9.95 10.43 4.61
CA TRP A 229 -10.06 10.96 3.24
C TRP A 229 -8.93 11.94 2.89
N ALA A 230 -8.58 12.84 3.82
CA ALA A 230 -7.55 13.84 3.57
C ALA A 230 -6.16 13.19 3.41
N MET A 231 -5.85 12.17 4.21
CA MET A 231 -4.62 11.38 4.07
C MET A 231 -4.53 10.70 2.71
N HIS A 232 -5.60 9.99 2.29
CA HIS A 232 -5.65 9.36 0.98
C HIS A 232 -5.48 10.37 -0.16
N ARG A 233 -6.21 11.49 -0.08
CA ARG A 233 -6.15 12.55 -1.10
C ARG A 233 -4.73 13.09 -1.26
N ALA A 234 -4.01 13.31 -0.15
CA ALA A 234 -2.63 13.81 -0.18
C ALA A 234 -1.71 12.87 -0.99
N GLU A 235 -1.80 11.57 -0.75
CA GLU A 235 -1.01 10.57 -1.47
C GLU A 235 -1.46 10.39 -2.93
N ALA A 236 -2.76 10.34 -3.20
CA ALA A 236 -3.29 10.20 -4.55
C ALA A 236 -2.88 11.40 -5.45
N VAL A 237 -2.80 12.62 -4.89
CA VAL A 237 -2.26 13.78 -5.62
C VAL A 237 -0.81 13.55 -6.04
N ARG A 238 0.01 12.97 -5.16
CA ARG A 238 1.43 12.68 -5.44
C ARG A 238 1.58 11.58 -6.48
N LEU A 239 0.79 10.51 -6.36
CA LEU A 239 0.81 9.38 -7.30
C LEU A 239 0.38 9.81 -8.72
N TYR A 240 -0.72 10.55 -8.86
CA TYR A 240 -1.24 11.00 -10.16
C TYR A 240 -0.85 12.46 -10.46
N SER A 241 0.44 12.77 -10.33
CA SER A 241 0.96 14.15 -10.31
C SER A 241 1.50 14.69 -11.65
N LYS A 242 1.55 13.86 -12.70
CA LYS A 242 2.24 14.21 -13.95
C LYS A 242 1.28 14.32 -15.13
N ALA A 243 1.63 15.16 -16.10
CA ALA A 243 1.00 15.11 -17.41
C ALA A 243 1.49 13.87 -18.16
N VAL A 244 0.61 13.18 -18.87
CA VAL A 244 0.96 11.98 -19.65
C VAL A 244 2.01 12.32 -20.68
N ARG A 245 3.11 11.56 -20.61
CA ARG A 245 4.16 11.52 -21.61
C ARG A 245 4.44 10.10 -22.01
N THR A 246 4.49 9.85 -23.31
CA THR A 246 4.92 8.56 -23.85
C THR A 246 6.44 8.50 -23.94
N GLN A 247 7.05 9.62 -24.34
CA GLN A 247 8.49 9.76 -24.48
C GLN A 247 9.04 10.63 -23.35
N VAL A 248 9.90 10.02 -22.52
CA VAL A 248 10.66 10.67 -21.46
C VAL A 248 12.14 10.48 -21.80
N THR A 249 12.89 11.58 -21.81
CA THR A 249 14.33 11.55 -22.10
C THR A 249 15.09 11.12 -20.86
N ILE A 250 15.87 10.04 -20.95
CA ILE A 250 16.62 9.47 -19.83
C ILE A 250 18.01 10.09 -19.78
N HIS A 251 18.79 9.88 -20.84
CA HIS A 251 20.11 10.46 -21.03
C HIS A 251 20.50 10.41 -22.51
N GLY A 252 21.16 11.46 -23.01
CA GLY A 252 21.57 11.52 -24.42
C GLY A 252 20.39 11.34 -25.39
N LYS A 253 20.42 10.26 -26.17
CA LYS A 253 19.37 9.89 -27.14
C LYS A 253 18.40 8.83 -26.60
N ASP A 254 18.61 8.34 -25.39
CA ASP A 254 17.77 7.30 -24.81
C ASP A 254 16.46 7.90 -24.29
N THR A 255 15.37 7.39 -24.85
CA THR A 255 14.01 7.80 -24.51
C THR A 255 13.11 6.59 -24.32
N SER A 256 12.14 6.71 -23.42
CA SER A 256 11.02 5.76 -23.38
C SER A 256 10.21 5.83 -24.67
N ARG A 257 9.51 4.72 -24.99
CA ARG A 257 8.58 4.64 -26.12
C ARG A 257 7.67 3.43 -26.01
N LEU A 258 6.60 3.44 -26.79
CA LEU A 258 5.78 2.25 -27.03
C LEU A 258 6.52 1.26 -27.91
N LEU A 259 6.21 -0.02 -27.74
CA LEU A 259 6.73 -1.12 -28.53
C LEU A 259 5.78 -1.53 -29.66
N GLU A 260 4.62 -0.87 -29.78
CA GLU A 260 3.64 -1.05 -30.86
C GLU A 260 3.16 -2.51 -30.98
N ARG A 261 2.99 -3.18 -29.83
CA ARG A 261 2.66 -4.62 -29.78
C ARG A 261 1.21 -4.93 -30.17
N LYS A 262 0.28 -3.99 -29.96
CA LYS A 262 -1.15 -4.20 -30.25
C LYS A 262 -1.68 -3.28 -31.34
N SER A 263 -1.08 -2.11 -31.53
CA SER A 263 -1.45 -1.18 -32.59
C SER A 263 -0.23 -0.43 -33.12
N LYS A 264 -0.45 0.48 -34.09
CA LYS A 264 0.57 1.37 -34.65
C LYS A 264 0.71 2.68 -33.86
N ALA A 265 0.17 2.73 -32.64
CA ALA A 265 0.22 3.94 -31.83
C ALA A 265 1.65 4.20 -31.34
N THR A 266 2.16 5.39 -31.62
CA THR A 266 3.47 5.84 -31.15
C THR A 266 3.39 6.74 -29.91
N VAL A 267 2.17 7.15 -29.54
CA VAL A 267 1.84 7.97 -28.37
C VAL A 267 0.57 7.44 -27.68
N SER A 268 0.47 7.69 -26.38
CA SER A 268 -0.71 7.43 -25.57
C SER A 268 -1.88 8.32 -26.02
N PRO A 269 -3.12 7.80 -26.10
CA PRO A 269 -4.30 8.63 -26.35
C PRO A 269 -4.51 9.75 -25.34
N TRP A 270 -3.92 9.63 -24.14
CA TRP A 270 -4.03 10.61 -23.06
C TRP A 270 -2.87 11.60 -22.99
N GLU A 271 -1.97 11.63 -23.97
CA GLU A 271 -0.80 12.51 -24.00
C GLU A 271 -1.16 13.97 -23.60
N GLY A 272 -0.36 14.56 -22.71
CA GLY A 272 -0.57 15.92 -22.20
C GLY A 272 -1.62 16.08 -21.10
N GLN A 273 -2.47 15.08 -20.85
CA GLN A 273 -3.47 15.16 -19.78
C GLN A 273 -2.85 14.90 -18.40
N MET A 274 -3.34 15.61 -17.38
CA MET A 274 -2.87 15.42 -16.01
C MET A 274 -3.43 14.12 -15.42
N GLY A 275 -2.56 13.32 -14.81
CA GLY A 275 -2.94 12.08 -14.12
C GLY A 275 -1.99 10.92 -14.34
N MET A 276 -0.93 11.08 -15.14
CA MET A 276 0.08 10.03 -15.30
C MET A 276 0.69 9.67 -13.95
N CYS A 277 0.84 8.36 -13.72
CA CYS A 277 1.49 7.82 -12.54
C CYS A 277 2.91 8.38 -12.41
N HIS A 278 3.28 8.78 -11.20
CA HIS A 278 4.54 9.44 -10.87
C HIS A 278 5.76 8.66 -11.38
N GLU A 279 5.69 7.34 -11.35
CA GLU A 279 6.75 6.41 -11.73
C GLU A 279 7.09 6.33 -13.22
N PHE A 280 6.25 6.91 -14.08
CA PHE A 280 6.62 7.10 -15.48
C PHE A 280 7.61 8.25 -15.67
N GLU A 281 7.76 9.15 -14.70
CA GLU A 281 8.73 10.25 -14.76
C GLU A 281 9.16 10.67 -13.35
N THR A 282 10.13 9.92 -12.81
CA THR A 282 10.69 10.15 -11.48
C THR A 282 12.21 9.91 -11.48
N THR A 283 12.83 9.91 -10.31
CA THR A 283 14.26 9.61 -10.13
C THR A 283 14.45 8.53 -9.07
N ASP A 284 15.36 7.60 -9.32
CA ASP A 284 15.88 6.65 -8.34
C ASP A 284 17.39 6.88 -8.10
N TRP A 285 18.06 5.95 -7.40
CA TRP A 285 19.48 6.08 -7.06
C TRP A 285 20.40 6.14 -8.27
N ASP A 286 19.98 5.56 -9.39
CA ASP A 286 20.77 5.43 -10.61
C ASP A 286 20.32 6.44 -11.69
N GLY A 287 19.51 7.43 -11.32
CA GLY A 287 19.12 8.56 -12.16
C GLY A 287 17.63 8.60 -12.49
N LEU A 288 17.30 9.10 -13.68
CA LEU A 288 15.91 9.23 -14.11
C LEU A 288 15.30 7.83 -14.34
N ARG A 289 14.11 7.63 -13.76
CA ARG A 289 13.32 6.42 -13.89
C ARG A 289 12.04 6.69 -14.68
N THR A 290 11.72 5.75 -15.55
CA THR A 290 10.44 5.65 -16.22
C THR A 290 10.06 4.18 -16.36
N SER A 291 9.03 3.74 -15.63
CA SER A 291 8.73 2.32 -15.55
C SER A 291 7.24 2.03 -15.43
N ALA A 292 6.76 1.16 -16.32
CA ALA A 292 5.40 0.68 -16.28
C ALA A 292 5.15 -0.27 -15.09
N ILE A 293 6.14 -1.07 -14.68
CA ILE A 293 5.96 -1.96 -13.52
C ILE A 293 5.93 -1.19 -12.20
N TYR A 294 6.81 -0.20 -12.02
CA TYR A 294 6.76 0.66 -10.83
C TYR A 294 5.49 1.52 -10.84
N ALA A 295 5.04 2.01 -12.00
CA ALA A 295 3.73 2.67 -12.09
C ALA A 295 2.59 1.75 -11.67
N TYR A 296 2.63 0.46 -12.07
CA TYR A 296 1.67 -0.54 -11.61
C TYR A 296 1.74 -0.77 -10.09
N GLU A 297 2.93 -0.83 -9.51
CA GLU A 297 3.11 -0.98 -8.06
C GLU A 297 2.52 0.19 -7.26
N GLY A 298 2.55 1.41 -7.81
CA GLY A 298 1.86 2.55 -7.20
C GLY A 298 0.34 2.39 -7.20
N VAL A 299 -0.23 2.04 -8.35
CA VAL A 299 -1.69 1.95 -8.48
C VAL A 299 -2.26 0.72 -7.77
N MET A 300 -1.55 -0.41 -7.71
CA MET A 300 -2.05 -1.61 -7.02
C MET A 300 -2.23 -1.36 -5.52
N ILE A 301 -1.47 -0.42 -4.95
CA ILE A 301 -1.56 0.01 -3.56
C ILE A 301 -2.71 1.02 -3.39
N ASP A 302 -2.77 2.03 -4.25
CA ASP A 302 -3.74 3.13 -4.18
C ASP A 302 -5.18 2.66 -4.40
N ILE A 303 -5.44 1.93 -5.49
CA ILE A 303 -6.78 1.47 -5.87
C ILE A 303 -7.44 0.65 -4.75
N GLY A 304 -6.63 -0.10 -4.03
CA GLY A 304 -7.09 -0.87 -2.89
C GLY A 304 -7.69 0.00 -1.77
N THR A 305 -7.01 1.09 -1.41
CA THR A 305 -7.48 2.06 -0.41
C THR A 305 -8.64 2.89 -0.97
N ALA A 306 -8.52 3.37 -2.21
CA ALA A 306 -9.53 4.17 -2.89
C ALA A 306 -10.89 3.46 -2.94
N SER A 307 -10.88 2.18 -3.32
CA SER A 307 -12.11 1.37 -3.42
C SER A 307 -12.75 1.13 -2.05
N THR A 308 -11.93 0.86 -1.02
CA THR A 308 -12.43 0.77 0.37
C THR A 308 -13.07 2.07 0.85
N LEU A 309 -12.46 3.23 0.55
CA LEU A 309 -13.06 4.52 0.91
C LEU A 309 -14.38 4.76 0.15
N LYS A 310 -14.46 4.36 -1.12
CA LYS A 310 -15.68 4.49 -1.93
C LYS A 310 -16.82 3.64 -1.35
N ILE A 311 -16.57 2.36 -1.10
CA ILE A 311 -17.59 1.41 -0.65
C ILE A 311 -18.07 1.69 0.79
N LEU A 312 -17.20 2.22 1.65
CA LEU A 312 -17.56 2.61 3.02
C LEU A 312 -18.20 4.00 3.11
N GLY A 313 -18.35 4.74 2.00
CA GLY A 313 -18.92 6.09 1.99
C GLY A 313 -17.97 7.18 2.51
N GLU A 314 -16.68 6.89 2.58
CA GLU A 314 -15.65 7.82 3.04
C GLU A 314 -15.03 8.66 1.92
N TRP A 315 -15.28 8.30 0.67
CA TRP A 315 -14.87 9.10 -0.49
C TRP A 315 -15.62 10.44 -0.55
N LYS A 316 -14.90 11.57 -0.50
CA LYS A 316 -15.51 12.91 -0.52
C LYS A 316 -15.31 13.61 -1.87
N SER A 317 -16.23 13.38 -2.81
CA SER A 317 -16.23 13.99 -4.16
C SER A 317 -16.01 15.50 -4.15
N ALA A 318 -16.77 16.22 -3.31
CA ALA A 318 -16.71 17.69 -3.21
C ALA A 318 -15.40 18.22 -2.59
N GLU A 319 -14.65 17.39 -1.86
CA GLU A 319 -13.40 17.77 -1.21
C GLU A 319 -12.18 17.31 -2.02
N GLY A 320 -12.27 17.47 -3.34
CA GLY A 320 -11.21 17.10 -4.28
C GLY A 320 -11.30 15.67 -4.81
N GLY A 321 -12.29 14.88 -4.40
CA GLY A 321 -12.49 13.51 -4.88
C GLY A 321 -12.69 13.46 -6.39
N ASP A 322 -13.53 14.33 -6.96
CA ASP A 322 -13.78 14.34 -8.41
C ASP A 322 -12.52 14.68 -9.22
N MET A 323 -11.63 15.51 -8.67
CA MET A 323 -10.34 15.81 -9.30
C MET A 323 -9.44 14.56 -9.28
N ILE A 324 -9.38 13.85 -8.15
CA ILE A 324 -8.61 12.61 -8.04
C ILE A 324 -9.17 11.54 -8.97
N GLU A 325 -10.49 11.34 -9.03
CA GLU A 325 -11.10 10.35 -9.93
C GLU A 325 -10.73 10.61 -11.39
N ARG A 326 -10.75 11.88 -11.84
CA ARG A 326 -10.32 12.22 -13.20
C ARG A 326 -8.85 11.90 -13.45
N ARG A 327 -7.96 12.25 -12.52
CA ARG A 327 -6.52 12.01 -12.65
C ARG A 327 -6.18 10.53 -12.59
N MET A 328 -6.75 9.81 -11.63
CA MET A 328 -6.67 8.35 -11.51
C MET A 328 -7.18 7.69 -12.77
N GLY A 329 -8.31 8.16 -13.32
CA GLY A 329 -8.85 7.67 -14.58
C GLY A 329 -7.83 7.76 -15.72
N VAL A 330 -7.23 8.94 -15.91
CA VAL A 330 -6.16 9.15 -16.91
C VAL A 330 -4.95 8.25 -16.63
N GLY A 331 -4.46 8.19 -15.40
CA GLY A 331 -3.29 7.41 -15.02
C GLY A 331 -3.45 5.91 -15.22
N MET A 332 -4.61 5.38 -14.82
CA MET A 332 -4.95 3.97 -14.99
C MET A 332 -5.10 3.60 -16.47
N ALA A 333 -5.81 4.43 -17.24
CA ALA A 333 -6.02 4.19 -18.66
C ALA A 333 -4.69 4.27 -19.45
N ASP A 334 -3.85 5.27 -19.15
CA ASP A 334 -2.51 5.42 -19.72
C ASP A 334 -1.60 4.23 -19.39
N LEU A 335 -1.58 3.79 -18.12
CA LEU A 335 -0.83 2.62 -17.69
C LEU A 335 -1.26 1.36 -18.44
N ARG A 336 -2.58 1.09 -18.50
CA ARG A 336 -3.12 -0.09 -19.21
C ARG A 336 -2.75 -0.06 -20.69
N PHE A 337 -2.85 1.11 -21.30
CA PHE A 337 -2.53 1.29 -22.71
C PHE A 337 -1.04 1.09 -23.00
N LYS A 338 -0.15 1.75 -22.25
CA LYS A 338 1.31 1.58 -22.36
C LYS A 338 1.73 0.12 -22.15
N ALA A 339 1.16 -0.56 -21.15
CA ALA A 339 1.44 -1.98 -20.93
C ALA A 339 0.90 -2.86 -22.06
N SER A 340 -0.27 -2.54 -22.61
CA SER A 340 -0.88 -3.27 -23.72
C SER A 340 -0.08 -3.13 -25.02
N GLU A 341 0.42 -1.94 -25.32
CA GLU A 341 1.32 -1.69 -26.46
C GLU A 341 2.75 -2.16 -26.22
N GLY A 342 3.07 -2.55 -24.98
CA GLY A 342 4.42 -2.74 -24.50
C GLY A 342 5.17 -1.41 -24.34
N TYR A 343 5.93 -1.32 -23.27
CA TYR A 343 6.62 -0.10 -22.87
C TYR A 343 8.12 -0.36 -22.71
N ARG A 344 8.93 0.43 -23.42
CA ARG A 344 10.37 0.53 -23.19
C ARG A 344 10.60 1.60 -22.11
N GLY A 345 11.19 1.20 -20.99
CA GLY A 345 11.47 2.07 -19.85
C GLY A 345 12.89 1.93 -19.31
N TRP A 346 13.19 2.67 -18.24
CA TRP A 346 14.46 2.60 -17.49
C TRP A 346 14.22 2.61 -15.99
N SER A 347 14.99 1.80 -15.28
CA SER A 347 15.01 1.75 -13.81
C SER A 347 16.33 1.17 -13.33
N GLY A 348 16.91 1.70 -12.25
CA GLY A 348 18.21 1.23 -11.74
C GLY A 348 19.33 1.35 -12.78
N GLY A 349 19.31 2.44 -13.56
CA GLY A 349 20.27 2.71 -14.63
C GLY A 349 20.19 1.77 -15.84
N LYS A 350 19.21 0.87 -15.89
CA LYS A 350 19.07 -0.16 -16.93
C LYS A 350 17.79 -0.01 -17.72
N GLU A 351 17.88 -0.29 -19.01
CA GLU A 351 16.73 -0.42 -19.89
C GLU A 351 15.89 -1.64 -19.49
N ASN A 352 14.57 -1.50 -19.58
CA ASN A 352 13.61 -2.57 -19.36
C ASN A 352 12.48 -2.52 -20.40
N PHE A 353 11.83 -3.66 -20.61
CA PHE A 353 10.72 -3.83 -21.53
C PHE A 353 9.58 -4.54 -20.79
N ILE A 354 8.47 -3.84 -20.62
CA ILE A 354 7.34 -4.27 -19.81
C ILE A 354 6.09 -4.33 -20.68
N TRP A 355 5.33 -5.42 -20.64
CA TRP A 355 4.02 -5.49 -21.27
C TRP A 355 3.03 -6.34 -20.48
N TRP A 356 1.74 -6.18 -20.81
CA TRP A 356 0.62 -6.68 -20.01
C TRP A 356 0.71 -8.16 -19.67
N GLU A 357 0.72 -9.03 -20.68
CA GLU A 357 0.60 -10.49 -20.52
C GLU A 357 1.80 -11.11 -19.82
N LYS A 358 2.98 -10.50 -19.95
CA LYS A 358 4.22 -11.04 -19.38
C LYS A 358 4.50 -10.52 -17.98
N ASP A 359 4.28 -9.22 -17.74
CA ASP A 359 4.87 -8.56 -16.57
C ASP A 359 3.81 -8.08 -15.58
N LEU A 360 2.62 -7.65 -16.04
CA LEU A 360 1.58 -7.08 -15.17
C LEU A 360 0.50 -8.11 -14.77
N GLU A 361 0.04 -8.92 -15.73
CA GLU A 361 -0.97 -9.94 -15.47
C GLU A 361 -0.52 -10.96 -14.39
N PRO A 362 0.72 -11.51 -14.43
CA PRO A 362 1.16 -12.48 -13.42
C PRO A 362 1.27 -11.92 -12.00
N VAL A 363 1.37 -10.59 -11.84
CA VAL A 363 1.43 -9.93 -10.54
C VAL A 363 0.07 -9.42 -10.06
N GLY A 364 -1.00 -9.69 -10.82
CA GLY A 364 -2.39 -9.47 -10.39
C GLY A 364 -3.08 -8.27 -11.01
N ALA A 365 -2.58 -7.71 -12.11
CA ALA A 365 -3.15 -6.50 -12.71
C ALA A 365 -4.64 -6.64 -13.04
N SER A 366 -5.08 -7.82 -13.46
CA SER A 366 -6.51 -8.07 -13.75
C SER A 366 -7.41 -7.82 -12.53
N TYR A 367 -6.96 -8.14 -11.30
CA TYR A 367 -7.74 -7.85 -10.09
C TYR A 367 -7.82 -6.34 -9.81
N VAL A 368 -6.69 -5.65 -9.92
CA VAL A 368 -6.59 -4.19 -9.65
C VAL A 368 -7.41 -3.40 -10.66
N PHE A 369 -7.30 -3.71 -11.95
CA PHE A 369 -8.03 -3.02 -13.00
C PHE A 369 -9.54 -3.31 -12.95
N ASN A 370 -9.95 -4.55 -12.69
CA ASN A 370 -11.37 -4.86 -12.50
C ASN A 370 -11.94 -4.13 -11.27
N LEU A 371 -11.17 -4.03 -10.19
CA LEU A 371 -11.57 -3.27 -9.01
C LEU A 371 -11.76 -1.79 -9.35
N TRP A 372 -10.78 -1.18 -10.04
CA TRP A 372 -10.87 0.20 -10.50
C TRP A 372 -12.10 0.46 -11.39
N GLU A 373 -12.33 -0.36 -12.42
CA GLU A 373 -13.44 -0.20 -13.36
C GLU A 373 -14.82 -0.36 -12.70
N SER A 374 -14.88 -1.06 -11.56
CA SER A 374 -16.12 -1.28 -10.81
C SER A 374 -16.55 -0.04 -10.01
N TYR A 375 -15.59 0.78 -9.55
CA TYR A 375 -15.86 1.92 -8.65
C TYR A 375 -15.59 3.29 -9.27
N PHE A 376 -14.80 3.33 -10.34
CA PHE A 376 -14.35 4.57 -10.95
C PHE A 376 -14.56 4.51 -12.45
N ALA A 377 -15.17 5.56 -13.00
CA ALA A 377 -15.43 5.63 -14.42
C ALA A 377 -14.11 5.78 -15.20
N PRO A 378 -13.81 4.89 -16.16
CA PRO A 378 -12.72 5.12 -17.10
C PRO A 378 -12.93 6.44 -17.85
N PRO A 379 -11.87 7.22 -18.09
CA PRO A 379 -12.01 8.42 -18.90
C PRO A 379 -12.39 8.02 -20.33
N PRO A 380 -13.22 8.81 -21.03
CA PRO A 380 -13.44 8.59 -22.45
C PRO A 380 -12.10 8.68 -23.19
N VAL A 381 -11.90 7.84 -24.19
CA VAL A 381 -10.74 7.98 -25.08
C VAL A 381 -10.85 9.35 -25.76
N PRO A 382 -9.86 10.24 -25.62
CA PRO A 382 -9.91 11.55 -26.24
C PRO A 382 -10.05 11.39 -27.75
N THR A 383 -10.95 12.16 -28.36
CA THR A 383 -10.93 12.32 -29.81
C THR A 383 -9.62 13.03 -30.15
N GLN A 384 -8.74 12.37 -30.89
CA GLN A 384 -7.54 13.02 -31.40
C GLN A 384 -7.96 14.25 -32.21
N PRO A 385 -7.32 15.42 -31.98
CA PRO A 385 -7.61 16.63 -32.74
C PRO A 385 -7.34 16.46 -34.24
#